data_AF-A0A1J1H9J2-F1
#
_entry.id   AF-A0A1J1H9J2-F1
#
_cell.length_a   1.000
_cell.length_b   1.000
_cell.length_c   1.000
_cell.angle_alpha   90.00
_cell.angle_beta   90.00
_cell.angle_gamma   90.00
#
_symmetry.space_group_name_H-M   'P 1'
#
loop_
_entity.id
_entity.type
_entity.pdbx_description
1 polymer ?
#
loop_
_entity_poly.entity_id
_entity_poly.type
_entity_poly.pdbx_seq_one_letter_code
_entity_poly.pdbx_strand_id
1 'polypeptide(L)'
;MKNYEKFKRQISLWGVEHQEILMNSFVCILGSSLIILEIAKGLILSGISNLIIVDNELSSSHDSNYYIFCTDMVNDYKCKVIKNNLMNINKNANIECIIENPIQYFHNVILKNNSYDIIICNLSVKNNLIIEKLCIENNKNIITCHSNGFIGYLNICTKNHLYMIDDKKDDFSFYYYVSISLNNELKKYVNNMEFNFFQTNTPSNKILFLVKCNEDFRKLSDKKINFFEFIKKKIELTNLNFNMNMISNIIDLNKIILRINYFLRNKKSMSKTHLFIFLAVYKSFIKKKKNLPYLFNFNFNDEQINNILQRRNISDKKEIEYLIGKKKRKYNFKKLFNISYFTYFFSNFHLIRKSKNNENENNIFNNFLDFLYLYLVSFREQIYENNFSLLNKETYVSNSFSEEEKCNSNNEIIKKKSKPLLCNRKNDILIFCENPLFINLKKKVNTKYQQEKKYLSFLSNKNDKSIVRVCSLIDINKNILLQKIENINNIFISHNQYTNINNICLSLLLSGLITQEILKICALFLKPYLNYFFLKKCK
;
A
#
# COMPACT_ATOMS: atom_id res chain seq x y z
N MET A 1 -22.73 16.94 9.98
CA MET A 1 -23.53 15.97 9.21
C MET A 1 -23.05 15.82 7.77
N LYS A 2 -23.21 16.81 6.87
CA LYS A 2 -22.91 16.71 5.41
C LYS A 2 -21.75 15.80 4.95
N ASN A 3 -20.56 15.87 5.56
CA ASN A 3 -19.42 15.03 5.15
C ASN A 3 -19.57 13.53 5.50
N TYR A 4 -20.18 13.20 6.65
CA TYR A 4 -20.41 11.80 7.06
C TYR A 4 -21.45 11.12 6.16
N GLU A 5 -22.46 11.86 5.70
CA GLU A 5 -23.44 11.38 4.73
C GLU A 5 -22.79 11.19 3.34
N LYS A 6 -22.01 12.18 2.87
CA LYS A 6 -21.27 12.12 1.60
C LYS A 6 -20.36 10.89 1.49
N PHE A 7 -19.70 10.50 2.58
CA PHE A 7 -18.75 9.38 2.60
C PHE A 7 -19.30 8.11 3.27
N LYS A 8 -20.62 7.98 3.48
CA LYS A 8 -21.23 6.85 4.20
C LYS A 8 -20.81 5.48 3.66
N ARG A 9 -20.68 5.33 2.34
CA ARG A 9 -20.22 4.07 1.69
C ARG A 9 -18.75 3.79 1.99
N GLN A 10 -17.87 4.77 1.85
CA GLN A 10 -16.43 4.69 2.14
C GLN A 10 -16.19 4.36 3.63
N ILE A 11 -16.92 5.02 4.53
CA ILE A 11 -16.88 4.77 5.98
C ILE A 11 -17.30 3.33 6.32
N SER A 12 -18.23 2.72 5.58
CA SER A 12 -18.57 1.29 5.80
C SER A 12 -17.44 0.32 5.45
N LEU A 13 -16.50 0.73 4.57
CA LEU A 13 -15.33 -0.07 4.20
C LEU A 13 -14.24 0.00 5.27
N TRP A 14 -13.79 1.19 5.67
CA TRP A 14 -12.61 1.35 6.55
C TRP A 14 -12.86 2.03 7.90
N GLY A 15 -14.09 2.48 8.19
CA GLY A 15 -14.44 3.16 9.44
C GLY A 15 -14.25 4.68 9.41
N VAL A 16 -14.69 5.34 10.47
CA VAL A 16 -14.69 6.82 10.57
C VAL A 16 -13.28 7.36 10.70
N GLU A 17 -12.48 6.78 11.59
CA GLU A 17 -11.13 7.22 11.93
C GLU A 17 -10.21 7.18 10.70
N HIS A 18 -10.31 6.11 9.91
CA HIS A 18 -9.56 5.97 8.66
C HIS A 18 -10.04 6.95 7.57
N GLN A 19 -11.35 7.26 7.50
CA GLN A 19 -11.87 8.28 6.58
C GLN A 19 -11.38 9.68 6.96
N GLU A 20 -11.39 10.04 8.24
CA GLU A 20 -10.89 11.35 8.69
C GLU A 20 -9.38 11.50 8.49
N ILE A 21 -8.61 10.43 8.69
CA ILE A 21 -7.17 10.40 8.39
C ILE A 21 -6.91 10.66 6.90
N LEU A 22 -7.70 10.02 6.03
CA LEU A 22 -7.66 10.15 4.58
C LEU A 22 -8.06 11.57 4.13
N MET A 23 -9.11 12.16 4.70
CA MET A 23 -9.51 13.54 4.42
C MET A 23 -8.43 14.56 4.82
N ASN A 24 -7.66 14.26 5.87
CA ASN A 24 -6.51 15.05 6.32
C ASN A 24 -5.18 14.64 5.64
N SER A 25 -5.19 13.84 4.59
CA SER A 25 -4.00 13.53 3.79
C SER A 25 -3.67 14.65 2.80
N PHE A 26 -2.37 14.83 2.54
CA PHE A 26 -1.84 15.82 1.61
C PHE A 26 -0.99 15.14 0.55
N VAL A 27 -1.40 15.29 -0.71
CA VAL A 27 -0.82 14.62 -1.87
C VAL A 27 -0.12 15.66 -2.74
N CYS A 28 1.13 15.39 -3.11
CA CYS A 28 1.87 16.18 -4.08
C CYS A 28 1.95 15.41 -5.40
N ILE A 29 1.72 16.09 -6.52
CA ILE A 29 1.72 15.53 -7.86
C ILE A 29 2.74 16.28 -8.72
N LEU A 30 3.59 15.53 -9.42
CA LEU A 30 4.62 16.02 -10.32
C LEU A 30 4.28 15.60 -11.76
N GLY A 31 4.04 16.61 -12.62
CA GLY A 31 3.55 16.45 -13.99
C GLY A 31 2.02 16.38 -14.08
N SER A 32 1.47 16.71 -15.26
CA SER A 32 0.04 16.63 -15.57
C SER A 32 -0.22 15.78 -16.80
N SER A 33 -1.21 14.90 -16.71
CA SER A 33 -1.69 14.07 -17.83
C SER A 33 -3.10 13.56 -17.55
N LEU A 34 -3.69 12.84 -18.51
CA LEU A 34 -4.93 12.10 -18.31
C LEU A 34 -4.87 11.13 -17.12
N ILE A 35 -3.73 10.47 -16.87
CA ILE A 35 -3.57 9.58 -15.71
C ILE A 35 -3.73 10.40 -14.42
N ILE A 36 -3.04 11.53 -14.33
CA ILE A 36 -3.03 12.40 -13.14
C ILE A 36 -4.42 12.95 -12.84
N LEU A 37 -5.12 13.42 -13.87
CA LEU A 37 -6.47 13.93 -13.79
C LEU A 37 -7.45 12.89 -13.20
N GLU A 38 -7.44 11.67 -13.72
CA GLU A 38 -8.34 10.61 -13.26
C GLU A 38 -7.94 10.06 -11.88
N ILE A 39 -6.64 10.06 -11.52
CA ILE A 39 -6.21 9.82 -10.13
C ILE A 39 -6.80 10.91 -9.22
N ALA A 40 -6.52 12.18 -9.49
CA ALA A 40 -6.90 13.29 -8.63
C ALA A 40 -8.42 13.38 -8.44
N LYS A 41 -9.19 13.07 -9.49
CA LYS A 41 -10.64 12.87 -9.45
C LYS A 41 -11.05 11.74 -8.51
N GLY A 42 -10.42 10.57 -8.61
CA GLY A 42 -10.65 9.44 -7.69
C GLY A 42 -10.31 9.77 -6.23
N LEU A 43 -9.23 10.52 -5.99
CA LEU A 43 -8.84 11.00 -4.66
C LEU A 43 -9.88 11.96 -4.06
N ILE A 44 -10.33 12.95 -4.83
CA ILE A 44 -11.34 13.92 -4.41
C ILE A 44 -12.71 13.28 -4.14
N LEU A 45 -13.14 12.33 -4.99
CA LEU A 45 -14.37 11.57 -4.78
C LEU A 45 -14.31 10.67 -3.53
N SER A 46 -13.10 10.27 -3.12
CA SER A 46 -12.88 9.48 -1.90
C SER A 46 -12.73 10.32 -0.63
N GLY A 47 -12.47 11.63 -0.78
CA GLY A 47 -12.40 12.60 0.32
C GLY A 47 -11.05 13.26 0.54
N ILE A 48 -10.00 12.88 -0.20
CA ILE A 48 -8.72 13.62 -0.17
C ILE A 48 -8.92 14.95 -0.90
N SER A 49 -8.90 16.04 -0.15
CA SER A 49 -9.16 17.39 -0.67
C SER A 49 -7.94 18.28 -0.76
N ASN A 50 -6.80 17.91 -0.16
CA ASN A 50 -5.57 18.70 -0.19
C ASN A 50 -4.64 18.14 -1.27
N LEU A 51 -4.48 18.87 -2.38
CA LEU A 51 -3.65 18.48 -3.52
C LEU A 51 -2.73 19.65 -3.92
N ILE A 52 -1.45 19.35 -4.18
CA ILE A 52 -0.55 20.23 -4.96
C ILE A 52 -0.26 19.55 -6.29
N ILE A 53 -0.43 20.28 -7.39
CA ILE A 53 -0.07 19.84 -8.75
C ILE A 53 1.04 20.76 -9.26
N VAL A 54 2.21 20.20 -9.53
CA VAL A 54 3.38 20.93 -10.02
C VAL A 54 3.64 20.54 -11.46
N ASP A 55 3.52 21.50 -12.36
CA ASP A 55 3.76 21.32 -13.78
C ASP A 55 3.90 22.67 -14.51
N ASN A 56 4.78 22.73 -15.49
CA ASN A 56 5.01 23.88 -16.36
C ASN A 56 4.67 23.58 -17.84
N GLU A 57 4.15 22.41 -18.17
CA GLU A 57 3.67 22.11 -19.53
C GLU A 57 2.35 22.84 -19.87
N LEU A 58 2.28 23.34 -21.11
CA LEU A 58 1.06 23.86 -21.73
C LEU A 58 0.27 22.73 -22.38
N SER A 59 -1.04 22.87 -22.40
CA SER A 59 -1.96 22.00 -23.13
C SER A 59 -1.77 22.11 -24.65
N SER A 60 -1.78 20.96 -25.32
CA SER A 60 -1.66 20.83 -26.77
C SER A 60 -3.00 20.46 -27.42
N SER A 61 -3.10 20.59 -28.74
CA SER A 61 -4.23 20.06 -29.52
C SER A 61 -4.39 18.54 -29.39
N HIS A 62 -3.32 17.80 -29.05
CA HIS A 62 -3.43 16.38 -28.74
C HIS A 62 -4.15 16.13 -27.41
N ASP A 63 -4.00 17.03 -26.43
CA ASP A 63 -4.69 16.94 -25.15
C ASP A 63 -6.20 17.23 -25.30
N SER A 64 -6.60 18.09 -26.25
CA SER A 64 -8.03 18.35 -26.53
C SER A 64 -8.81 17.18 -27.13
N ASN A 65 -8.12 16.10 -27.55
CA ASN A 65 -8.78 14.84 -27.90
C ASN A 65 -9.36 14.12 -26.67
N TYR A 66 -8.98 14.53 -25.45
CA TYR A 66 -9.64 14.10 -24.23
C TYR A 66 -10.72 15.12 -23.87
N TYR A 67 -11.97 14.65 -23.71
CA TYR A 67 -13.19 15.40 -23.33
C TYR A 67 -13.07 16.39 -22.13
N ILE A 68 -11.94 16.42 -21.45
CA ILE A 68 -11.69 17.11 -20.19
C ILE A 68 -10.70 18.29 -20.38
N PHE A 69 -9.98 18.35 -21.51
CA PHE A 69 -9.31 19.56 -21.98
C PHE A 69 -10.16 20.12 -23.13
N CYS A 70 -11.14 20.98 -22.81
CA CYS A 70 -11.96 21.62 -23.85
C CYS A 70 -11.07 22.34 -24.88
N THR A 71 -11.52 22.43 -26.13
CA THR A 71 -10.81 23.08 -27.25
C THR A 71 -10.34 24.50 -26.93
N ASP A 72 -11.11 25.19 -26.10
CA ASP A 72 -10.90 26.60 -25.73
C ASP A 72 -9.79 26.78 -24.67
N MET A 73 -9.23 25.67 -24.16
CA MET A 73 -8.19 25.64 -23.12
C MET A 73 -6.79 25.36 -23.67
N VAL A 74 -6.59 25.33 -25.00
CA VAL A 74 -5.26 25.14 -25.63
C VAL A 74 -4.34 26.33 -25.30
N ASN A 75 -3.04 26.07 -25.12
CA ASN A 75 -2.03 27.01 -24.61
C ASN A 75 -2.20 27.45 -23.14
N ASP A 76 -3.16 26.89 -22.40
CA ASP A 76 -3.24 27.07 -20.94
C ASP A 76 -2.44 25.98 -20.20
N TYR A 77 -1.94 26.26 -19.00
CA TYR A 77 -1.12 25.29 -18.25
C TYR A 77 -1.92 24.06 -17.84
N LYS A 78 -1.42 22.85 -18.14
CA LYS A 78 -2.15 21.58 -17.88
C LYS A 78 -2.59 21.44 -16.43
N CYS A 79 -1.76 21.86 -15.46
CA CYS A 79 -2.08 21.83 -14.04
C CYS A 79 -3.30 22.71 -13.69
N LYS A 80 -3.45 23.90 -14.30
CA LYS A 80 -4.62 24.77 -14.13
C LYS A 80 -5.88 24.12 -14.69
N VAL A 81 -5.81 23.56 -15.90
CA VAL A 81 -6.96 22.89 -16.53
C VAL A 81 -7.43 21.71 -15.68
N ILE A 82 -6.51 20.90 -15.14
CA ILE A 82 -6.84 19.84 -14.19
C ILE A 82 -7.51 20.43 -12.94
N LYS A 83 -6.94 21.47 -12.31
CA LYS A 83 -7.57 22.10 -11.14
C LYS A 83 -8.99 22.60 -11.41
N ASN A 84 -9.24 23.28 -12.53
CA ASN A 84 -10.56 23.78 -12.88
C ASN A 84 -11.59 22.64 -12.96
N ASN A 85 -11.23 21.54 -13.63
CA ASN A 85 -12.05 20.33 -13.69
C ASN A 85 -12.31 19.70 -12.32
N LEU A 86 -11.32 19.63 -11.45
CA LEU A 86 -11.46 19.07 -10.10
C LEU A 86 -12.30 19.96 -9.16
N MET A 87 -12.21 21.29 -9.31
CA MET A 87 -13.03 22.25 -8.57
C MET A 87 -14.53 22.16 -8.95
N ASN A 88 -14.85 21.79 -10.19
CA ASN A 88 -16.24 21.49 -10.59
C ASN A 88 -16.81 20.27 -9.85
N ILE A 89 -15.97 19.29 -9.50
CA ILE A 89 -16.38 18.08 -8.75
C ILE A 89 -16.49 18.38 -7.24
N ASN A 90 -15.58 19.18 -6.70
CA ASN A 90 -15.58 19.56 -5.29
C ASN A 90 -15.05 20.98 -5.08
N LYS A 91 -15.95 21.97 -5.09
CA LYS A 91 -15.65 23.39 -4.87
C LYS A 91 -14.92 23.69 -3.55
N ASN A 92 -14.98 22.77 -2.58
CA ASN A 92 -14.32 22.88 -1.28
C ASN A 92 -12.95 22.17 -1.24
N ALA A 93 -12.41 21.73 -2.39
CA ALA A 93 -11.08 21.14 -2.46
C ALA A 93 -9.99 22.22 -2.38
N ASN A 94 -8.96 21.94 -1.58
CA ASN A 94 -7.77 22.78 -1.45
C ASN A 94 -6.74 22.31 -2.49
N ILE A 95 -6.88 22.82 -3.72
CA ILE A 95 -6.04 22.48 -4.86
C ILE A 95 -5.15 23.67 -5.21
N GLU A 96 -3.84 23.49 -5.08
CA GLU A 96 -2.83 24.47 -5.47
C GLU A 96 -2.07 23.98 -6.72
N CYS A 97 -1.80 24.91 -7.63
CA CYS A 97 -1.10 24.64 -8.89
C CYS A 97 0.17 25.48 -8.92
N ILE A 98 1.32 24.83 -9.09
CA ILE A 98 2.63 25.46 -9.08
C ILE A 98 3.22 25.33 -10.48
N ILE A 99 3.46 26.48 -11.11
CA ILE A 99 3.92 26.58 -12.51
C ILE A 99 5.45 26.58 -12.51
N GLU A 100 6.03 25.43 -12.16
CA GLU A 100 7.47 25.23 -12.07
C GLU A 100 7.86 23.89 -12.70
N ASN A 101 9.13 23.75 -13.08
CA ASN A 101 9.66 22.46 -13.51
C ASN A 101 9.54 21.43 -12.36
N PRO A 102 8.86 20.29 -12.55
CA PRO A 102 8.60 19.34 -11.46
C PRO A 102 9.86 18.78 -10.77
N ILE A 103 10.98 18.70 -11.49
CA ILE A 103 12.27 18.23 -10.95
C ILE A 103 12.91 19.30 -10.07
N GLN A 104 12.90 20.56 -10.53
CA GLN A 104 13.44 21.69 -9.75
C GLN A 104 12.66 21.88 -8.46
N TYR A 105 11.33 21.89 -8.51
CA TYR A 105 10.47 21.96 -7.33
C TYR A 105 10.70 20.77 -6.37
N PHE A 106 10.90 19.56 -6.92
CA PHE A 106 11.22 18.39 -6.09
C PHE A 106 12.51 18.60 -5.28
N HIS A 107 13.59 19.05 -5.92
CA HIS A 107 14.85 19.34 -5.22
C HIS A 107 14.76 20.52 -4.25
N ASN A 108 14.11 21.61 -4.66
CA ASN A 108 14.09 22.86 -3.90
C ASN A 108 13.15 22.80 -2.69
N VAL A 109 11.98 22.16 -2.85
CA VAL A 109 10.88 22.17 -1.87
C VAL A 109 10.60 20.77 -1.32
N ILE A 110 10.33 19.77 -2.17
CA ILE A 110 9.84 18.46 -1.70
C ILE A 110 10.90 17.72 -0.88
N LEU A 111 12.19 17.77 -1.23
CA LEU A 111 13.25 17.17 -0.42
C LEU A 111 13.28 17.75 1.00
N LYS A 112 13.19 19.08 1.12
CA LYS A 112 13.25 19.82 2.40
C LYS A 112 11.94 19.72 3.21
N ASN A 113 10.80 19.51 2.54
CA ASN A 113 9.47 19.50 3.15
C ASN A 113 8.96 18.06 3.42
N ASN A 114 8.41 17.83 4.62
CA ASN A 114 7.83 16.56 5.04
C ASN A 114 6.31 16.66 5.33
N SER A 115 5.62 17.63 4.72
CA SER A 115 4.15 17.80 4.82
C SER A 115 3.36 16.78 4.01
N TYR A 116 3.94 16.25 2.92
CA TYR A 116 3.29 15.33 2.01
C TYR A 116 3.27 13.91 2.55
N ASP A 117 2.10 13.27 2.57
CA ASP A 117 1.99 11.85 2.95
C ASP A 117 2.44 10.93 1.82
N ILE A 118 2.27 11.37 0.58
CA ILE A 118 2.59 10.64 -0.64
C ILE A 118 2.84 11.60 -1.80
N ILE A 119 3.80 11.23 -2.64
CA ILE A 119 4.17 11.94 -3.87
C ILE A 119 3.75 11.05 -5.05
N ILE A 120 3.15 11.64 -6.09
CA ILE A 120 2.80 10.98 -7.34
C ILE A 120 3.64 11.61 -8.43
N CYS A 121 4.36 10.81 -9.20
CA CYS A 121 5.27 11.28 -10.24
C CYS A 121 4.87 10.66 -11.58
N ASN A 122 4.43 11.50 -12.51
CA ASN A 122 4.06 11.12 -13.87
C ASN A 122 4.87 11.94 -14.87
N LEU A 123 6.19 11.77 -14.81
CA LEU A 123 7.16 12.35 -15.74
C LEU A 123 7.73 11.25 -16.65
N SER A 124 8.71 11.59 -17.48
CA SER A 124 9.49 10.61 -18.24
C SER A 124 10.11 9.54 -17.33
N VAL A 125 10.32 8.33 -17.86
CA VAL A 125 10.88 7.18 -17.13
C VAL A 125 12.21 7.54 -16.45
N LYS A 126 13.07 8.31 -17.14
CA LYS A 126 14.34 8.86 -16.63
C LYS A 126 14.15 9.69 -15.37
N ASN A 127 13.21 10.62 -15.40
CA ASN A 127 12.98 11.57 -14.30
C ASN A 127 12.32 10.87 -13.11
N ASN A 128 11.33 10.00 -13.37
CA ASN A 128 10.68 9.17 -12.36
C ASN A 128 11.70 8.31 -11.57
N LEU A 129 12.65 7.66 -12.25
CA LEU A 129 13.70 6.85 -11.62
C LEU A 129 14.63 7.67 -10.70
N ILE A 130 15.01 8.88 -11.12
CA ILE A 130 15.85 9.79 -10.32
C ILE A 130 15.11 10.22 -9.05
N ILE A 131 13.86 10.68 -9.20
CA ILE A 131 13.03 11.14 -8.09
C ILE A 131 12.72 9.99 -7.13
N GLU A 132 12.51 8.77 -7.63
CA GLU A 132 12.31 7.59 -6.79
C GLU A 132 13.54 7.26 -5.93
N LYS A 133 14.75 7.21 -6.51
CA LYS A 133 16.00 6.99 -5.75
C LYS A 133 16.13 8.01 -4.61
N LEU A 134 15.89 9.28 -4.91
CA LEU A 134 15.96 10.37 -3.91
C LEU A 134 14.86 10.26 -2.85
N CYS A 135 13.63 9.87 -3.19
CA CYS A 135 12.56 9.59 -2.23
C CYS A 135 12.88 8.40 -1.32
N ILE A 136 13.43 7.33 -1.88
CA ILE A 136 13.90 6.14 -1.17
C ILE A 136 14.97 6.53 -0.14
N GLU A 137 15.97 7.32 -0.54
CA GLU A 137 17.04 7.81 0.35
C GLU A 137 16.48 8.70 1.48
N ASN A 138 15.53 9.58 1.16
CA ASN A 138 14.92 10.52 2.10
C ASN A 138 13.69 9.98 2.86
N ASN A 139 13.36 8.69 2.71
CA ASN A 139 12.21 8.01 3.34
C ASN A 139 10.84 8.66 3.06
N LYS A 140 10.64 9.19 1.86
CA LYS A 140 9.35 9.70 1.38
C LYS A 140 8.58 8.60 0.66
N ASN A 141 7.27 8.57 0.83
CA ASN A 141 6.41 7.68 0.06
C ASN A 141 6.23 8.25 -1.34
N ILE A 142 6.53 7.46 -2.37
CA ILE A 142 6.34 7.86 -3.77
C ILE A 142 5.63 6.77 -4.56
N ILE A 143 4.80 7.21 -5.51
CA ILE A 143 4.30 6.41 -6.61
C ILE A 143 4.86 7.01 -7.88
N THR A 144 5.53 6.19 -8.70
CA THR A 144 5.94 6.61 -10.05
C THR A 144 5.14 5.84 -11.10
N CYS A 145 4.69 6.53 -12.15
CA CYS A 145 3.92 5.92 -13.21
C CYS A 145 4.16 6.59 -14.55
N HIS A 146 3.96 5.84 -15.62
CA HIS A 146 4.00 6.34 -16.99
C HIS A 146 3.12 5.45 -17.86
N SER A 147 2.47 6.02 -18.87
CA SER A 147 1.90 5.25 -19.98
C SER A 147 2.34 5.84 -21.31
N ASN A 148 2.57 4.98 -22.29
CA ASN A 148 2.70 5.38 -23.68
C ASN A 148 1.99 4.35 -24.57
N GLY A 149 1.01 4.79 -25.37
CA GLY A 149 0.17 3.91 -26.18
C GLY A 149 -0.46 2.76 -25.38
N PHE A 150 0.05 1.55 -25.61
CA PHE A 150 -0.46 0.27 -25.07
C PHE A 150 0.34 -0.24 -23.86
N ILE A 151 1.31 0.54 -23.40
CA ILE A 151 2.28 0.21 -22.38
C ILE A 151 2.13 1.16 -21.20
N GLY A 152 2.28 0.63 -19.99
CA GLY A 152 2.45 1.48 -18.83
C GLY A 152 2.91 0.72 -17.60
N TYR A 153 3.51 1.48 -16.70
CA TYR A 153 4.04 0.95 -15.44
C TYR A 153 3.55 1.77 -14.26
N LEU A 154 3.53 1.10 -13.11
CA LEU A 154 3.22 1.66 -11.81
C LEU A 154 4.22 1.09 -10.80
N ASN A 155 5.01 1.93 -10.18
CA ASN A 155 5.89 1.54 -9.08
C ASN A 155 5.49 2.27 -7.80
N ILE A 156 5.54 1.58 -6.66
CA ILE A 156 5.10 2.11 -5.37
C ILE A 156 6.23 1.89 -4.37
N CYS A 157 6.81 2.97 -3.87
CA CYS A 157 7.88 2.96 -2.90
C CYS A 157 7.45 3.61 -1.60
N THR A 158 7.00 2.78 -0.66
CA THR A 158 6.75 3.17 0.73
C THR A 158 7.75 2.44 1.64
N LYS A 159 8.54 3.15 2.44
CA LYS A 159 9.44 2.53 3.43
C LYS A 159 8.75 2.42 4.80
N ASN A 160 8.85 1.25 5.43
CA ASN A 160 8.39 1.01 6.81
C ASN A 160 6.90 1.35 7.07
N HIS A 161 6.04 1.26 6.05
CA HIS A 161 4.63 1.63 6.17
C HIS A 161 3.89 0.77 7.22
N LEU A 162 3.18 1.42 8.14
CA LEU A 162 2.29 0.78 9.10
C LEU A 162 0.86 0.90 8.61
N TYR A 163 0.12 -0.21 8.67
CA TYR A 163 -1.29 -0.29 8.25
C TYR A 163 -2.08 -1.21 9.20
N MET A 164 -3.40 -1.12 9.18
CA MET A 164 -4.30 -2.08 9.83
C MET A 164 -4.90 -3.04 8.80
N ILE A 165 -5.02 -4.33 9.16
CA ILE A 165 -5.80 -5.31 8.39
C ILE A 165 -7.30 -5.08 8.65
N ASP A 166 -8.15 -5.30 7.65
CA ASP A 166 -9.59 -5.44 7.85
C ASP A 166 -9.90 -6.82 8.43
N ASP A 167 -10.23 -6.88 9.72
CA ASP A 167 -10.78 -8.08 10.37
C ASP A 167 -11.87 -7.67 11.36
N LYS A 168 -13.04 -7.32 10.82
CA LYS A 168 -14.24 -6.93 11.59
C LYS A 168 -14.86 -8.08 12.41
N LYS A 169 -14.20 -9.24 12.52
CA LYS A 169 -14.78 -10.46 13.11
C LYS A 169 -14.09 -10.95 14.40
N ASP A 170 -12.87 -10.53 14.74
CA ASP A 170 -12.25 -10.93 16.03
C ASP A 170 -12.68 -9.97 17.16
N ASP A 171 -13.59 -10.43 18.04
CA ASP A 171 -13.96 -9.72 19.27
C ASP A 171 -13.12 -10.15 20.49
N PHE A 172 -12.54 -11.36 20.46
CA PHE A 172 -11.75 -11.90 21.56
C PHE A 172 -10.50 -11.06 21.83
N SER A 173 -9.76 -10.70 20.79
CA SER A 173 -8.53 -9.91 20.92
C SER A 173 -8.78 -8.60 21.67
N PHE A 174 -9.94 -7.96 21.44
CA PHE A 174 -10.35 -6.76 22.17
C PHE A 174 -10.56 -7.04 23.67
N TYR A 175 -11.43 -8.00 24.02
CA TYR A 175 -11.72 -8.34 25.42
C TYR A 175 -10.47 -8.83 26.16
N TYR A 176 -9.56 -9.52 25.47
CA TYR A 176 -8.30 -10.00 26.04
C TYR A 176 -7.32 -8.87 26.38
N TYR A 177 -7.20 -7.81 25.58
CA TYR A 177 -6.39 -6.65 25.97
C TYR A 177 -7.00 -5.88 27.16
N VAL A 178 -8.34 -5.82 27.24
CA VAL A 178 -9.03 -5.21 28.38
C VAL A 178 -8.80 -6.02 29.66
N SER A 179 -8.89 -7.36 29.61
CA SER A 179 -8.66 -8.21 30.78
C SER A 179 -7.21 -8.14 31.27
N ILE A 180 -6.20 -8.13 30.39
CA ILE A 180 -4.80 -7.86 30.79
C ILE A 180 -4.68 -6.50 31.47
N SER A 181 -5.36 -5.48 30.94
CA SER A 181 -5.31 -4.13 31.50
C SER A 181 -5.89 -4.06 32.92
N LEU A 182 -6.99 -4.75 33.19
CA LEU A 182 -7.71 -4.76 34.46
C LEU A 182 -7.31 -5.85 35.46
N ASN A 183 -6.30 -6.68 35.11
CA ASN A 183 -5.95 -7.85 35.88
C ASN A 183 -5.52 -7.54 37.33
N ASN A 184 -4.96 -6.35 37.59
CA ASN A 184 -4.48 -6.00 38.94
C ASN A 184 -5.62 -5.66 39.89
N GLU A 185 -6.67 -5.04 39.39
CA GLU A 185 -7.89 -4.66 40.10
C GLU A 185 -8.82 -5.87 40.29
N LEU A 186 -9.07 -6.61 39.19
CA LEU A 186 -10.09 -7.66 39.18
C LEU A 186 -9.64 -9.01 39.77
N LYS A 187 -8.32 -9.28 39.88
CA LYS A 187 -7.82 -10.59 40.37
C LYS A 187 -8.39 -11.02 41.74
N LYS A 188 -8.58 -10.08 42.68
CA LYS A 188 -9.09 -10.39 44.02
C LYS A 188 -10.55 -10.85 43.97
N TYR A 189 -11.37 -10.11 43.23
CA TYR A 189 -12.79 -10.39 43.00
C TYR A 189 -13.00 -11.73 42.29
N VAL A 190 -12.22 -11.96 41.24
CA VAL A 190 -12.36 -13.11 40.35
C VAL A 190 -11.81 -14.40 40.95
N ASN A 191 -10.86 -14.35 41.90
CA ASN A 191 -10.30 -15.55 42.53
C ASN A 191 -11.37 -16.47 43.14
N ASN A 192 -12.42 -15.88 43.73
CA ASN A 192 -13.48 -16.58 44.44
C ASN A 192 -14.65 -17.01 43.54
N MET A 193 -14.62 -16.68 42.25
CA MET A 193 -15.68 -17.04 41.30
C MET A 193 -15.42 -18.41 40.67
N GLU A 194 -16.46 -19.21 40.49
CA GLU A 194 -16.43 -20.40 39.65
C GLU A 194 -16.74 -20.05 38.18
N PHE A 195 -16.35 -20.94 37.25
CA PHE A 195 -16.66 -20.74 35.83
C PHE A 195 -18.18 -20.77 35.55
N ASN A 196 -18.93 -21.53 36.35
CA ASN A 196 -20.38 -21.67 36.24
C ASN A 196 -21.16 -20.35 36.41
N PHE A 197 -20.55 -19.28 36.94
CA PHE A 197 -21.19 -17.96 37.04
C PHE A 197 -21.32 -17.23 35.68
N PHE A 198 -20.54 -17.61 34.67
CA PHE A 198 -20.49 -16.91 33.38
C PHE A 198 -21.59 -17.36 32.39
N GLN A 199 -22.86 -17.33 32.83
CA GLN A 199 -24.01 -17.80 32.03
C GLN A 199 -24.64 -16.75 31.11
N THR A 200 -24.31 -15.47 31.28
CA THR A 200 -24.81 -14.39 30.40
C THR A 200 -23.67 -13.82 29.55
N ASN A 201 -23.89 -13.73 28.24
CA ASN A 201 -22.90 -13.32 27.24
C ASN A 201 -22.70 -11.79 27.20
N THR A 202 -22.34 -11.19 28.35
CA THR A 202 -22.13 -9.75 28.51
C THR A 202 -20.66 -9.37 28.33
N PRO A 203 -20.35 -8.13 27.90
CA PRO A 203 -18.98 -7.61 27.83
C PRO A 203 -18.21 -7.73 29.15
N SER A 204 -18.88 -7.45 30.27
CA SER A 204 -18.28 -7.53 31.61
C SER A 204 -17.94 -8.97 31.99
N ASN A 205 -18.83 -9.94 31.72
CA ASN A 205 -18.55 -11.35 31.97
C ASN A 205 -17.42 -11.89 31.10
N LYS A 206 -17.35 -11.49 29.82
CA LYS A 206 -16.21 -11.80 28.95
C LYS A 206 -14.88 -11.34 29.55
N ILE A 207 -14.84 -10.13 30.13
CA ILE A 207 -13.63 -9.60 30.77
C ILE A 207 -13.30 -10.38 32.06
N LEU A 208 -14.28 -10.59 32.95
CA LEU A 208 -14.10 -11.33 34.20
C LEU A 208 -13.61 -12.77 33.94
N PHE A 209 -14.22 -13.47 32.99
CA PHE A 209 -13.82 -14.81 32.55
C PHE A 209 -12.36 -14.85 32.07
N LEU A 210 -11.93 -13.87 31.27
CA LEU A 210 -10.54 -13.85 30.79
C LEU A 210 -9.53 -13.49 31.90
N VAL A 211 -9.92 -12.68 32.89
CA VAL A 211 -9.12 -12.49 34.13
C VAL A 211 -9.05 -13.80 34.92
N LYS A 212 -10.17 -14.53 35.06
CA LYS A 212 -10.22 -15.82 35.76
C LYS A 212 -9.28 -16.83 35.14
N CYS A 213 -9.37 -16.99 33.81
CA CYS A 213 -8.48 -17.84 33.05
C CYS A 213 -7.00 -17.48 33.28
N ASN A 214 -6.65 -16.19 33.25
CA ASN A 214 -5.26 -15.75 33.45
C ASN A 214 -4.73 -16.01 34.88
N GLU A 215 -5.54 -15.75 35.91
CA GLU A 215 -5.13 -15.99 37.30
C GLU A 215 -5.07 -17.49 37.66
N ASP A 216 -5.98 -18.31 37.14
CA ASP A 216 -5.93 -19.76 37.35
C ASP A 216 -4.79 -20.42 36.55
N PHE A 217 -4.56 -19.99 35.31
CA PHE A 217 -3.45 -20.50 34.49
C PHE A 217 -2.07 -20.18 35.09
N ARG A 218 -1.94 -19.06 35.81
CA ARG A 218 -0.73 -18.71 36.57
C ARG A 218 -0.46 -19.63 37.76
N LYS A 219 -1.49 -20.28 38.32
CA LYS A 219 -1.37 -21.23 39.44
C LYS A 219 -1.06 -22.65 38.98
N LEU A 220 -1.24 -22.96 37.69
CA LEU A 220 -0.88 -24.26 37.13
C LEU A 220 0.65 -24.43 37.13
N SER A 221 1.12 -25.52 37.74
CA SER A 221 2.52 -25.95 37.72
C SER A 221 2.96 -26.43 36.33
N ASP A 222 2.07 -27.12 35.60
CA ASP A 222 2.35 -27.72 34.30
C ASP A 222 2.26 -26.74 33.13
N LYS A 223 3.41 -26.23 32.70
CA LYS A 223 3.55 -25.33 31.53
C LYS A 223 3.43 -26.03 30.16
N LYS A 224 2.96 -27.28 30.10
CA LYS A 224 2.80 -28.05 28.85
C LYS A 224 1.57 -27.62 28.03
N ILE A 225 0.52 -27.12 28.68
CA ILE A 225 -0.73 -26.73 28.02
C ILE A 225 -0.61 -25.29 27.51
N ASN A 226 -1.01 -25.04 26.26
CA ASN A 226 -1.07 -23.68 25.73
C ASN A 226 -2.24 -22.92 26.38
N PHE A 227 -2.00 -21.68 26.83
CA PHE A 227 -3.05 -20.84 27.45
C PHE A 227 -4.29 -20.67 26.56
N PHE A 228 -4.13 -20.70 25.23
CA PHE A 228 -5.28 -20.66 24.30
C PHE A 228 -6.16 -21.92 24.37
N GLU A 229 -5.56 -23.10 24.50
CA GLU A 229 -6.27 -24.37 24.68
C GLU A 229 -6.95 -24.43 26.05
N PHE A 230 -6.28 -23.91 27.08
CA PHE A 230 -6.87 -23.75 28.40
C PHE A 230 -8.12 -22.86 28.36
N ILE A 231 -8.06 -21.71 27.68
CA ILE A 231 -9.23 -20.84 27.48
C ILE A 231 -10.36 -21.58 26.74
N LYS A 232 -10.07 -22.30 25.64
CA LYS A 232 -11.10 -23.06 24.91
C LYS A 232 -11.83 -24.07 25.81
N LYS A 233 -11.08 -24.90 26.54
CA LYS A 233 -11.64 -25.88 27.50
C LYS A 233 -12.44 -25.23 28.64
N LYS A 234 -12.16 -23.97 28.99
CA LYS A 234 -12.93 -23.23 30.00
C LYS A 234 -14.14 -22.49 29.42
N ILE A 235 -14.14 -22.14 28.13
CA ILE A 235 -15.32 -21.58 27.46
C ILE A 235 -16.44 -22.63 27.41
N GLU A 236 -16.11 -23.90 27.19
CA GLU A 236 -17.07 -25.04 27.18
C GLU A 236 -17.89 -25.18 28.48
N LEU A 237 -17.45 -24.57 29.59
CA LEU A 237 -18.16 -24.55 30.88
C LEU A 237 -19.08 -23.32 31.05
N THR A 238 -19.27 -22.52 29.99
CA THR A 238 -19.91 -21.20 30.05
C THR A 238 -20.75 -20.93 28.80
N ASN A 239 -21.72 -20.01 28.90
CA ASN A 239 -22.50 -19.53 27.74
C ASN A 239 -21.84 -18.31 27.06
N LEU A 240 -20.51 -18.15 27.15
CA LEU A 240 -19.79 -17.02 26.57
C LEU A 240 -19.37 -17.30 25.13
N ASN A 241 -19.83 -16.47 24.18
CA ASN A 241 -19.50 -16.63 22.78
C ASN A 241 -18.41 -15.64 22.35
N PHE A 242 -17.23 -16.15 21.99
CA PHE A 242 -16.11 -15.39 21.42
C PHE A 242 -15.91 -15.77 19.95
N ASN A 243 -15.64 -14.78 19.09
CA ASN A 243 -15.39 -14.98 17.67
C ASN A 243 -13.86 -15.05 17.43
N MET A 244 -13.35 -16.26 17.19
CA MET A 244 -11.95 -16.65 17.44
C MET A 244 -11.13 -16.88 16.16
N ASN A 245 -11.27 -16.03 15.14
CA ASN A 245 -10.83 -16.37 13.77
C ASN A 245 -9.32 -16.32 13.48
N MET A 246 -8.51 -15.56 14.24
CA MET A 246 -7.13 -15.21 13.83
C MET A 246 -6.08 -15.23 14.96
N ILE A 247 -6.22 -16.13 15.94
CA ILE A 247 -5.37 -16.13 17.15
C ILE A 247 -4.19 -17.09 17.01
N SER A 248 -3.09 -16.58 16.45
CA SER A 248 -1.79 -17.28 16.47
C SER A 248 -0.92 -16.93 17.68
N ASN A 249 -1.21 -15.84 18.39
CA ASN A 249 -0.34 -15.33 19.46
C ASN A 249 -1.15 -14.59 20.54
N ILE A 250 -1.30 -15.20 21.71
CA ILE A 250 -1.67 -14.50 22.94
C ILE A 250 -0.50 -13.58 23.36
N ILE A 251 -0.79 -12.29 23.58
CA ILE A 251 0.21 -11.23 23.75
C ILE A 251 0.17 -10.65 25.18
N ASP A 252 1.00 -11.21 26.07
CA ASP A 252 1.30 -10.64 27.39
C ASP A 252 1.93 -9.24 27.30
N LEU A 253 1.93 -8.47 28.39
CA LEU A 253 2.52 -7.13 28.47
C LEU A 253 3.95 -7.04 27.89
N ASN A 254 4.79 -8.04 28.15
CA ASN A 254 6.15 -8.11 27.59
C ASN A 254 6.14 -8.28 26.06
N LYS A 255 5.26 -9.12 25.51
CA LYS A 255 5.08 -9.29 24.06
C LYS A 255 4.49 -8.02 23.43
N ILE A 256 3.60 -7.29 24.12
CA ILE A 256 3.10 -5.96 23.69
C ILE A 256 4.27 -4.98 23.55
N ILE A 257 5.13 -4.88 24.58
CA ILE A 257 6.31 -4.02 24.58
C ILE A 257 7.27 -4.39 23.44
N LEU A 258 7.54 -5.68 23.23
CA LEU A 258 8.37 -6.18 22.12
C LEU A 258 7.77 -5.83 20.75
N ARG A 259 6.46 -5.98 20.56
CA ARG A 259 5.76 -5.63 19.32
C ARG A 259 5.81 -4.12 19.03
N ILE A 260 5.58 -3.28 20.05
CA ILE A 260 5.74 -1.82 19.93
C ILE A 260 7.20 -1.45 19.60
N ASN A 261 8.18 -2.11 20.21
CA ASN A 261 9.60 -1.91 19.92
C ASN A 261 9.96 -2.32 18.48
N TYR A 262 9.43 -3.44 17.99
CA TYR A 262 9.60 -3.89 16.61
C TYR A 262 9.03 -2.89 15.60
N PHE A 263 7.80 -2.38 15.82
CA PHE A 263 7.23 -1.38 14.93
C PHE A 263 8.05 -0.08 14.95
N LEU A 264 8.39 0.43 16.13
CA LEU A 264 9.22 1.63 16.33
C LEU A 264 10.73 1.40 16.08
N ARG A 265 11.15 0.26 15.53
CA ARG A 265 12.54 0.03 15.09
C ARG A 265 12.85 0.97 13.92
N ASN A 266 14.03 1.60 13.97
CA ASN A 266 14.51 2.60 13.01
C ASN A 266 13.62 3.85 12.90
N LYS A 267 13.30 4.49 14.05
CA LYS A 267 12.46 5.72 14.11
C LYS A 267 12.86 6.87 13.17
N LYS A 268 14.13 6.94 12.75
CA LYS A 268 14.62 7.96 11.80
C LYS A 268 14.10 7.73 10.37
N SER A 269 13.81 6.49 9.98
CA SER A 269 13.38 6.09 8.63
C SER A 269 11.94 5.56 8.57
N MET A 270 11.09 5.96 9.53
CA MET A 270 9.67 5.61 9.54
C MET A 270 8.82 6.86 9.32
N SER A 271 7.83 6.75 8.44
CA SER A 271 6.86 7.81 8.20
C SER A 271 6.10 8.15 9.48
N LYS A 272 5.93 9.44 9.75
CA LYS A 272 5.33 9.96 10.99
C LYS A 272 3.80 9.95 10.87
N THR A 273 3.21 8.78 10.73
CA THR A 273 1.75 8.60 10.56
C THR A 273 0.98 8.65 11.90
N HIS A 274 -0.35 8.64 11.85
CA HIS A 274 -1.20 8.51 13.04
C HIS A 274 -0.84 7.26 13.87
N LEU A 275 -0.59 6.12 13.21
CA LEU A 275 -0.11 4.88 13.86
C LEU A 275 1.27 5.05 14.52
N PHE A 276 2.20 5.80 13.92
CA PHE A 276 3.49 6.13 14.55
C PHE A 276 3.29 6.90 15.86
N ILE A 277 2.42 7.93 15.85
CA ILE A 277 2.15 8.76 17.03
C ILE A 277 1.46 7.94 18.12
N PHE A 278 0.44 7.16 17.78
CA PHE A 278 -0.20 6.19 18.66
C PHE A 278 0.84 5.30 19.37
N LEU A 279 1.71 4.60 18.61
CA LEU A 279 2.73 3.71 19.18
C LEU A 279 3.73 4.47 20.08
N ALA A 280 4.08 5.70 19.72
CA ALA A 280 5.00 6.52 20.51
C ALA A 280 4.38 7.03 21.83
N VAL A 281 3.09 7.32 21.84
CA VAL A 281 2.29 7.62 23.04
C VAL A 281 2.18 6.35 23.90
N TYR A 282 1.71 5.25 23.31
CA TYR A 282 1.47 3.97 23.99
C TYR A 282 2.74 3.43 24.67
N LYS A 283 3.90 3.43 23.99
CA LYS A 283 5.21 3.10 24.58
C LYS A 283 5.55 3.96 25.80
N SER A 284 5.17 5.23 25.78
CA SER A 284 5.51 6.18 26.84
C SER A 284 4.58 6.05 28.05
N PHE A 285 3.31 5.74 27.81
CA PHE A 285 2.35 5.40 28.85
C PHE A 285 2.83 4.15 29.61
N ILE A 286 3.09 3.04 28.90
CA ILE A 286 3.57 1.79 29.52
C ILE A 286 4.87 2.04 30.31
N LYS A 287 5.83 2.80 29.75
CA LYS A 287 7.08 3.12 30.47
C LYS A 287 6.84 3.89 31.78
N LYS A 288 5.82 4.77 31.85
CA LYS A 288 5.52 5.58 33.05
C LYS A 288 4.67 4.82 34.07
N LYS A 289 3.58 4.21 33.63
CA LYS A 289 2.55 3.58 34.49
C LYS A 289 2.83 2.10 34.80
N LYS A 290 3.77 1.46 34.08
CA LYS A 290 4.08 0.01 34.12
C LYS A 290 2.92 -0.95 33.79
N ASN A 291 1.71 -0.43 33.56
CA ASN A 291 0.49 -1.15 33.18
C ASN A 291 -0.02 -0.69 31.79
N LEU A 292 -1.05 -1.36 31.26
CA LEU A 292 -1.77 -0.93 30.06
C LEU A 292 -2.80 0.19 30.39
N PRO A 293 -3.21 1.01 29.41
CA PRO A 293 -4.30 1.96 29.57
C PRO A 293 -5.64 1.29 29.87
N TYR A 294 -6.48 1.94 30.68
CA TYR A 294 -7.92 1.65 30.76
C TYR A 294 -8.73 2.88 30.33
N LEU A 295 -9.54 2.74 29.27
CA LEU A 295 -10.20 3.87 28.59
C LEU A 295 -11.70 3.65 28.30
N PHE A 296 -12.12 2.39 28.33
CA PHE A 296 -13.51 1.97 28.10
C PHE A 296 -14.28 2.00 29.42
N ASN A 297 -15.59 2.19 29.36
CA ASN A 297 -16.45 2.13 30.54
C ASN A 297 -17.16 0.77 30.51
N PHE A 298 -16.93 -0.06 31.53
CA PHE A 298 -17.64 -1.32 31.74
C PHE A 298 -18.21 -1.32 33.14
N ASN A 299 -19.48 -1.71 33.28
CA ASN A 299 -20.15 -1.84 34.57
C ASN A 299 -20.07 -3.29 35.04
N PHE A 300 -19.63 -3.49 36.27
CA PHE A 300 -19.63 -4.77 36.97
C PHE A 300 -20.67 -4.72 38.11
N ASN A 301 -21.02 -5.87 38.67
CA ASN A 301 -22.04 -5.95 39.72
C ASN A 301 -21.57 -5.38 41.08
N ASP A 302 -20.28 -5.02 41.20
CA ASP A 302 -19.65 -4.50 42.41
C ASP A 302 -19.38 -2.99 42.26
N GLU A 303 -20.02 -2.18 43.11
CA GLU A 303 -19.87 -0.72 43.10
C GLU A 303 -18.48 -0.24 43.50
N GLN A 304 -17.77 -0.95 44.40
CA GLN A 304 -16.42 -0.57 44.79
C GLN A 304 -15.46 -0.73 43.61
N ILE A 305 -15.60 -1.83 42.85
CA ILE A 305 -14.85 -2.05 41.61
C ILE A 305 -15.18 -0.96 40.58
N ASN A 306 -16.46 -0.67 40.34
CA ASN A 306 -16.86 0.39 39.41
C ASN A 306 -16.23 1.75 39.78
N ASN A 307 -16.24 2.12 41.06
CA ASN A 307 -15.61 3.35 41.57
C ASN A 307 -14.08 3.38 41.35
N ILE A 308 -13.38 2.26 41.59
CA ILE A 308 -11.93 2.15 41.33
C ILE A 308 -11.64 2.29 39.82
N LEU A 309 -12.41 1.60 38.99
CA LEU A 309 -12.26 1.62 37.53
C LEU A 309 -12.55 3.00 36.93
N GLN A 310 -13.58 3.71 37.41
CA GLN A 310 -13.88 5.08 37.00
C GLN A 310 -12.73 6.05 37.33
N ARG A 311 -12.18 5.97 38.56
CA ARG A 311 -11.01 6.76 38.97
C ARG A 311 -9.79 6.48 38.08
N ARG A 312 -9.52 5.20 37.77
CA ARG A 312 -8.42 4.81 36.86
C ARG A 312 -8.65 5.32 35.44
N ASN A 313 -9.86 5.19 34.90
CA ASN A 313 -10.24 5.65 33.56
C ASN A 313 -9.96 7.15 33.38
N ILE A 314 -10.36 7.97 34.37
CA ILE A 314 -10.09 9.42 34.38
C ILE A 314 -8.58 9.70 34.47
N SER A 315 -7.83 8.98 35.31
CA SER A 315 -6.38 9.15 35.45
C SER A 315 -5.61 8.80 34.17
N ASP A 316 -5.99 7.69 33.52
CA ASP A 316 -5.31 7.19 32.33
C ASP A 316 -5.64 8.04 31.09
N LYS A 317 -6.89 8.54 30.95
CA LYS A 317 -7.27 9.50 29.91
C LYS A 317 -6.44 10.79 29.98
N LYS A 318 -6.36 11.42 31.16
CA LYS A 318 -5.56 12.64 31.39
C LYS A 318 -4.07 12.45 31.06
N GLU A 319 -3.50 11.31 31.43
CA GLU A 319 -2.10 10.98 31.09
C GLU A 319 -1.90 10.83 29.57
N ILE A 320 -2.84 10.18 28.88
CA ILE A 320 -2.76 9.96 27.44
C ILE A 320 -2.88 11.27 26.67
N GLU A 321 -3.80 12.17 27.05
CA GLU A 321 -3.93 13.50 26.45
C GLU A 321 -2.64 14.33 26.59
N TYR A 322 -2.05 14.35 27.79
CA TYR A 322 -0.75 14.96 28.03
C TYR A 322 0.35 14.35 27.15
N LEU A 323 0.41 13.01 27.07
CA LEU A 323 1.41 12.32 26.25
C LEU A 323 1.20 12.56 24.75
N ILE A 324 -0.04 12.65 24.26
CA ILE A 324 -0.38 13.00 22.87
C ILE A 324 0.21 14.37 22.54
N GLY A 325 -0.12 15.41 23.32
CA GLY A 325 0.43 16.76 23.12
C GLY A 325 1.96 16.76 23.10
N LYS A 326 2.58 16.06 24.06
CA LYS A 326 4.04 15.91 24.17
C LYS A 326 4.67 15.21 22.97
N LYS A 327 4.02 14.18 22.39
CA LYS A 327 4.55 13.47 21.21
C LYS A 327 4.32 14.23 19.91
N LYS A 328 3.16 14.88 19.73
CA LYS A 328 2.88 15.71 18.55
C LYS A 328 3.94 16.81 18.40
N ARG A 329 4.22 17.54 19.49
CA ARG A 329 5.31 18.53 19.56
C ARG A 329 6.67 17.89 19.25
N LYS A 330 7.06 16.83 19.96
CA LYS A 330 8.37 16.17 19.79
C LYS A 330 8.67 15.71 18.35
N TYR A 331 7.66 15.29 17.59
CA TYR A 331 7.85 14.77 16.23
C TYR A 331 7.45 15.75 15.13
N ASN A 332 6.99 16.96 15.47
CA ASN A 332 6.40 17.95 14.55
C ASN A 332 5.21 17.36 13.75
N PHE A 333 4.30 16.67 14.45
CA PHE A 333 3.10 16.08 13.85
C PHE A 333 1.91 17.03 14.00
N LYS A 334 1.56 17.71 12.90
CA LYS A 334 0.56 18.79 12.86
C LYS A 334 -0.89 18.30 12.78
N LYS A 335 -1.14 17.12 12.20
CA LYS A 335 -2.50 16.60 11.94
C LYS A 335 -3.32 16.37 13.21
N LEU A 336 -4.64 16.25 13.07
CA LEU A 336 -5.52 15.89 14.17
C LEU A 336 -5.12 14.51 14.74
N PHE A 337 -5.03 14.42 16.06
CA PHE A 337 -4.85 13.19 16.81
C PHE A 337 -5.23 13.52 18.24
N ASN A 338 -6.39 13.04 18.67
CA ASN A 338 -6.99 13.24 19.98
C ASN A 338 -7.04 11.88 20.72
N ILE A 339 -7.78 11.80 21.82
CA ILE A 339 -7.94 10.53 22.54
C ILE A 339 -8.82 9.49 21.81
N SER A 340 -9.77 9.89 20.95
CA SER A 340 -10.60 8.91 20.21
C SER A 340 -9.78 8.10 19.21
N TYR A 341 -8.85 8.73 18.49
CA TYR A 341 -7.85 8.01 17.68
C TYR A 341 -7.01 7.05 18.52
N PHE A 342 -6.60 7.46 19.73
CA PHE A 342 -5.83 6.59 20.61
C PHE A 342 -6.67 5.38 21.07
N THR A 343 -7.92 5.57 21.48
CA THR A 343 -8.81 4.46 21.87
C THR A 343 -9.06 3.49 20.73
N TYR A 344 -9.29 3.99 19.51
CA TYR A 344 -9.51 3.17 18.32
C TYR A 344 -8.29 2.34 17.93
N PHE A 345 -7.09 2.92 17.94
CA PHE A 345 -5.86 2.16 17.65
C PHE A 345 -5.45 1.24 18.80
N PHE A 346 -5.88 1.54 20.04
CA PHE A 346 -5.66 0.68 21.20
C PHE A 346 -6.52 -0.60 21.13
N SER A 347 -7.82 -0.49 20.85
CA SER A 347 -8.69 -1.67 20.65
C SER A 347 -8.20 -2.55 19.49
N ASN A 348 -7.74 -1.92 18.41
CA ASN A 348 -7.31 -2.60 17.19
C ASN A 348 -5.79 -2.89 17.12
N PHE A 349 -5.07 -2.85 18.24
CA PHE A 349 -3.59 -2.97 18.26
C PHE A 349 -3.06 -4.28 17.62
N HIS A 350 -3.82 -5.37 17.71
CA HIS A 350 -3.51 -6.67 17.11
C HIS A 350 -3.54 -6.65 15.56
N LEU A 351 -4.41 -5.83 14.97
CA LEU A 351 -4.59 -5.68 13.52
C LEU A 351 -3.49 -4.85 12.87
N ILE A 352 -2.78 -4.00 13.63
CA ILE A 352 -1.66 -3.20 13.13
C ILE A 352 -0.53 -4.13 12.66
N ARG A 353 -0.13 -4.00 11.40
CA ARG A 353 1.02 -4.66 10.79
C ARG A 353 2.01 -3.63 10.23
N LYS A 354 3.21 -4.11 9.92
CA LYS A 354 4.26 -3.36 9.24
C LYS A 354 4.52 -3.99 7.89
N SER A 355 4.40 -3.22 6.81
CA SER A 355 4.85 -3.65 5.50
C SER A 355 6.36 -3.86 5.55
N LYS A 356 6.80 -5.10 5.32
CA LYS A 356 8.19 -5.39 4.99
C LYS A 356 8.32 -5.22 3.49
N ASN A 357 9.12 -4.27 3.05
CA ASN A 357 9.67 -4.34 1.71
C ASN A 357 10.69 -5.48 1.74
N ASN A 358 10.59 -6.42 0.81
CA ASN A 358 11.65 -7.39 0.63
C ASN A 358 12.83 -6.63 0.03
N GLU A 359 13.89 -6.42 0.81
CA GLU A 359 15.09 -5.67 0.37
C GLU A 359 15.76 -6.30 -0.87
N ASN A 360 15.43 -7.57 -1.16
CA ASN A 360 15.89 -8.33 -2.31
C ASN A 360 14.89 -8.43 -3.49
N GLU A 361 13.66 -7.91 -3.38
CA GLU A 361 12.70 -7.95 -4.50
C GLU A 361 12.49 -6.56 -5.12
N ASN A 362 12.88 -6.47 -6.40
CA ASN A 362 12.27 -5.62 -7.41
C ASN A 362 12.54 -4.11 -7.31
N ASN A 363 13.80 -3.72 -7.58
CA ASN A 363 14.08 -2.43 -8.21
C ASN A 363 13.21 -2.25 -9.46
N ILE A 364 12.75 -1.04 -9.79
CA ILE A 364 12.12 -0.75 -11.10
C ILE A 364 12.96 -1.36 -12.22
N PHE A 365 14.28 -1.20 -12.15
CA PHE A 365 15.22 -1.69 -13.14
C PHE A 365 15.03 -3.16 -13.53
N ASN A 366 14.86 -4.08 -12.56
CA ASN A 366 14.69 -5.50 -12.87
C ASN A 366 13.36 -5.74 -13.58
N ASN A 367 12.27 -5.19 -13.04
CA ASN A 367 10.95 -5.30 -13.66
C ASN A 367 10.87 -4.59 -15.03
N PHE A 368 11.66 -3.53 -15.23
CA PHE A 368 11.73 -2.75 -16.46
C PHE A 368 12.54 -3.48 -17.54
N LEU A 369 13.61 -4.19 -17.18
CA LEU A 369 14.31 -5.11 -18.07
C LEU A 369 13.43 -6.31 -18.47
N ASP A 370 12.74 -6.92 -17.51
CA ASP A 370 11.76 -7.98 -17.78
C ASP A 370 10.64 -7.47 -18.70
N PHE A 371 10.13 -6.25 -18.44
CA PHE A 371 9.15 -5.58 -19.28
C PHE A 371 9.66 -5.32 -20.70
N LEU A 372 10.87 -4.78 -20.87
CA LEU A 372 11.48 -4.53 -22.18
C LEU A 372 11.66 -5.82 -22.98
N TYR A 373 12.14 -6.87 -22.32
CA TYR A 373 12.29 -8.18 -22.92
C TYR A 373 10.93 -8.73 -23.40
N LEU A 374 9.90 -8.67 -22.56
CA LEU A 374 8.54 -9.11 -22.92
C LEU A 374 7.94 -8.26 -24.06
N TYR A 375 8.16 -6.94 -24.06
CA TYR A 375 7.72 -6.07 -25.15
C TYR A 375 8.39 -6.46 -26.47
N LEU A 376 9.73 -6.54 -26.50
CA LEU A 376 10.49 -6.92 -27.69
C LEU A 376 10.14 -8.32 -28.21
N VAL A 377 9.86 -9.28 -27.32
CA VAL A 377 9.38 -10.62 -27.70
C VAL A 377 7.97 -10.56 -28.32
N SER A 378 7.03 -9.85 -27.69
CA SER A 378 5.67 -9.69 -28.23
C SER A 378 5.64 -8.94 -29.57
N PHE A 379 6.59 -8.04 -29.79
CA PHE A 379 6.74 -7.30 -31.04
C PHE A 379 7.37 -8.16 -32.15
N ARG A 380 8.32 -9.04 -31.82
CA ARG A 380 8.84 -10.03 -32.77
C ARG A 380 7.74 -10.97 -33.29
N GLU A 381 6.82 -11.41 -32.43
CA GLU A 381 5.66 -12.20 -32.87
C GLU A 381 4.82 -11.46 -33.92
N GLN A 382 4.53 -10.16 -33.71
CA GLN A 382 3.78 -9.34 -34.69
C GLN A 382 4.56 -9.09 -35.99
N ILE A 383 5.89 -8.93 -35.93
CA ILE A 383 6.72 -8.84 -37.15
C ILE A 383 6.67 -10.16 -37.93
N TYR A 384 6.72 -11.31 -37.25
CA TYR A 384 6.57 -12.60 -37.95
C TYR A 384 5.17 -12.78 -38.55
N GLU A 385 4.10 -12.40 -37.86
CA GLU A 385 2.72 -12.43 -38.41
C GLU A 385 2.55 -11.48 -39.62
N ASN A 386 3.08 -10.25 -39.55
CA ASN A 386 3.04 -9.29 -40.66
C ASN A 386 3.96 -9.67 -41.82
N ASN A 387 5.14 -10.24 -41.56
CA ASN A 387 6.01 -10.73 -42.61
C ASN A 387 5.40 -11.96 -43.30
N PHE A 388 4.71 -12.85 -42.57
CA PHE A 388 3.93 -13.93 -43.21
C PHE A 388 2.81 -13.40 -44.11
N SER A 389 2.19 -12.25 -43.79
CA SER A 389 1.18 -11.65 -44.67
C SER A 389 1.76 -10.95 -45.90
N LEU A 390 3.01 -10.46 -45.85
CA LEU A 390 3.74 -9.96 -47.02
C LEU A 390 4.36 -11.08 -47.88
N LEU A 391 4.95 -12.11 -47.27
CA LEU A 391 5.60 -13.21 -48.02
C LEU A 391 4.61 -14.04 -48.86
N ASN A 392 3.31 -14.00 -48.56
CA ASN A 392 2.28 -14.67 -49.35
C ASN A 392 1.93 -13.96 -50.69
N LYS A 393 2.68 -12.94 -51.11
CA LYS A 393 2.45 -12.21 -52.38
C LYS A 393 3.57 -12.30 -53.41
N GLU A 394 4.71 -12.91 -53.11
CA GLU A 394 5.80 -13.11 -54.09
C GLU A 394 6.16 -14.61 -54.17
N THR A 395 6.11 -15.16 -55.37
CA THR A 395 6.07 -16.59 -55.65
C THR A 395 7.43 -17.18 -56.05
N TYR A 396 7.62 -18.47 -55.76
CA TYR A 396 8.74 -19.36 -56.16
C TYR A 396 10.08 -19.07 -55.44
N VAL A 397 10.77 -20.05 -54.83
CA VAL A 397 11.32 -21.27 -55.47
C VAL A 397 11.60 -22.41 -54.45
N SER A 398 11.23 -23.63 -54.84
CA SER A 398 11.70 -25.00 -54.45
C SER A 398 11.85 -25.46 -52.98
N ASN A 399 11.13 -26.57 -52.68
CA ASN A 399 11.60 -27.85 -52.07
C ASN A 399 12.25 -27.87 -50.66
N SER A 400 11.99 -28.85 -49.77
CA SER A 400 11.13 -30.05 -49.81
C SER A 400 10.96 -30.65 -48.39
N PHE A 401 10.10 -31.68 -48.25
CA PHE A 401 9.80 -32.51 -47.05
C PHE A 401 8.88 -31.84 -46.00
N SER A 402 7.55 -32.10 -45.99
CA SER A 402 6.82 -33.34 -45.56
C SER A 402 6.67 -33.40 -44.01
N GLU A 403 5.52 -33.57 -43.36
CA GLU A 403 4.13 -33.97 -43.72
C GLU A 403 3.15 -32.98 -43.01
N GLU A 404 2.02 -32.53 -43.56
CA GLU A 404 0.69 -33.20 -43.57
C GLU A 404 0.36 -33.89 -42.22
N GLU A 405 -0.74 -33.66 -41.50
CA GLU A 405 -2.06 -33.06 -41.75
C GLU A 405 -2.53 -32.22 -40.51
N LYS A 406 -3.65 -31.48 -40.43
CA LYS A 406 -4.76 -31.10 -41.34
C LYS A 406 -5.33 -29.76 -40.84
N CYS A 407 -5.91 -28.92 -41.70
CA CYS A 407 -6.73 -27.77 -41.27
C CYS A 407 -8.21 -28.04 -41.56
N ASN A 408 -9.07 -28.03 -40.54
CA ASN A 408 -10.51 -27.92 -40.75
C ASN A 408 -10.93 -26.45 -40.73
N SER A 409 -11.53 -26.03 -41.84
CA SER A 409 -12.12 -24.72 -42.05
C SER A 409 -13.33 -24.50 -41.13
N ASN A 410 -13.32 -23.39 -40.39
CA ASN A 410 -14.54 -22.70 -39.96
C ASN A 410 -14.21 -21.21 -39.77
N ASN A 411 -14.65 -20.40 -40.73
CA ASN A 411 -14.46 -18.96 -40.74
C ASN A 411 -15.43 -18.26 -39.78
N GLU A 412 -15.23 -18.43 -38.48
CA GLU A 412 -15.73 -17.46 -37.52
C GLU A 412 -14.75 -16.30 -37.41
N ILE A 413 -15.22 -15.08 -37.70
CA ILE A 413 -14.48 -13.85 -37.37
C ILE A 413 -14.56 -13.64 -35.86
N ILE A 414 -13.77 -14.43 -35.12
CA ILE A 414 -13.65 -14.32 -33.67
C ILE A 414 -13.07 -12.94 -33.38
N LYS A 415 -13.93 -12.02 -32.91
CA LYS A 415 -13.53 -10.75 -32.28
C LYS A 415 -12.82 -11.04 -30.95
N LYS A 416 -11.63 -11.67 -31.01
CA LYS A 416 -10.71 -11.91 -29.89
C LYS A 416 -10.53 -10.59 -29.15
N LYS A 417 -11.11 -10.43 -27.96
CA LYS A 417 -10.90 -9.26 -27.12
C LYS A 417 -9.45 -9.32 -26.62
N SER A 418 -8.65 -8.31 -26.92
CA SER A 418 -7.26 -8.19 -26.43
C SER A 418 -7.27 -8.11 -24.90
N LYS A 419 -6.98 -9.22 -24.22
CA LYS A 419 -6.87 -9.25 -22.75
C LYS A 419 -5.61 -8.48 -22.32
N PRO A 420 -5.67 -7.60 -21.31
CA PRO A 420 -4.46 -7.01 -20.74
C PRO A 420 -3.65 -8.10 -20.02
N LEU A 421 -2.34 -8.02 -20.16
CA LEU A 421 -1.38 -8.90 -19.50
C LEU A 421 -0.83 -8.21 -18.25
N LEU A 422 -0.98 -8.88 -17.09
CA LEU A 422 -0.42 -8.44 -15.82
C LEU A 422 0.89 -9.19 -15.55
N CYS A 423 2.01 -8.48 -15.57
CA CYS A 423 3.32 -9.09 -15.29
C CYS A 423 3.65 -8.95 -13.80
N ASN A 424 3.08 -9.83 -12.96
CA ASN A 424 3.37 -9.81 -11.52
C ASN A 424 3.15 -11.16 -10.83
N ARG A 425 3.86 -11.41 -9.71
CA ARG A 425 3.78 -12.66 -8.92
C ARG A 425 2.61 -12.75 -7.92
N LYS A 426 1.60 -11.89 -8.04
CA LYS A 426 0.54 -11.74 -7.01
C LYS A 426 -0.84 -11.99 -7.61
N ASN A 427 -1.48 -13.07 -7.14
CA ASN A 427 -2.74 -13.58 -7.68
C ASN A 427 -3.97 -12.78 -7.22
N ASP A 428 -3.82 -11.90 -6.22
CA ASP A 428 -4.92 -11.30 -5.46
C ASP A 428 -5.67 -10.17 -6.17
N ILE A 429 -5.20 -9.70 -7.34
CA ILE A 429 -5.71 -8.48 -8.00
C ILE A 429 -5.97 -8.75 -9.47
N LEU A 430 -7.24 -8.98 -9.79
CA LEU A 430 -7.83 -9.16 -11.12
C LEU A 430 -7.17 -10.27 -11.95
N ILE A 431 -7.80 -11.45 -11.92
CA ILE A 431 -7.43 -12.61 -12.75
C ILE A 431 -7.71 -12.30 -14.22
N PHE A 432 -6.73 -11.72 -14.91
CA PHE A 432 -6.62 -11.86 -16.35
C PHE A 432 -5.95 -13.21 -16.63
N CYS A 433 -6.71 -14.12 -17.28
CA CYS A 433 -6.37 -15.53 -17.40
C CYS A 433 -4.89 -15.78 -17.75
N GLU A 434 -4.24 -16.68 -17.01
CA GLU A 434 -2.91 -17.17 -17.36
C GLU A 434 -2.93 -17.75 -18.78
N ASN A 435 -2.08 -17.21 -19.66
CA ASN A 435 -1.91 -17.75 -21.00
C ASN A 435 -0.93 -18.94 -20.92
N PRO A 436 -1.28 -20.17 -21.33
CA PRO A 436 -0.43 -21.35 -21.15
C PRO A 436 0.96 -21.23 -21.81
N LEU A 437 1.10 -20.40 -22.85
CA LEU A 437 2.40 -20.06 -23.45
C LEU A 437 3.41 -19.46 -22.44
N PHE A 438 2.93 -18.72 -21.44
CA PHE A 438 3.78 -18.08 -20.42
C PHE A 438 4.39 -19.07 -19.43
N ILE A 439 3.78 -20.24 -19.23
CA ILE A 439 4.32 -21.31 -18.37
C ILE A 439 5.58 -21.91 -19.02
N ASN A 440 5.56 -22.10 -20.33
CA ASN A 440 6.71 -22.58 -21.10
C ASN A 440 7.81 -21.51 -21.25
N LEU A 441 7.45 -20.23 -21.32
CA LEU A 441 8.43 -19.12 -21.27
C LEU A 441 9.13 -19.03 -19.91
N LYS A 442 8.41 -19.15 -18.78
CA LYS A 442 9.03 -19.22 -17.43
C LYS A 442 10.05 -20.36 -17.33
N LYS A 443 9.77 -21.53 -17.93
CA LYS A 443 10.73 -22.65 -18.00
C LYS A 443 11.99 -22.28 -18.81
N LYS A 444 11.86 -21.63 -19.98
CA LYS A 444 13.00 -21.17 -20.81
C LYS A 444 13.81 -20.01 -20.18
N VAL A 445 13.18 -19.13 -19.41
CA VAL A 445 13.90 -18.07 -18.67
C VAL A 445 14.69 -18.67 -17.50
N ASN A 446 14.11 -19.62 -16.75
CA ASN A 446 14.81 -20.30 -15.66
C ASN A 446 16.05 -21.10 -16.14
N THR A 447 16.02 -21.72 -17.31
CA THR A 447 17.19 -22.43 -17.85
C THR A 447 18.31 -21.50 -18.31
N LYS A 448 18.00 -20.31 -18.85
CA LYS A 448 19.02 -19.27 -19.10
C LYS A 448 19.59 -18.67 -17.80
N TYR A 449 18.75 -18.46 -16.78
CA TYR A 449 19.19 -18.02 -15.45
C TYR A 449 20.15 -19.01 -14.77
N GLN A 450 20.10 -20.30 -15.11
CA GLN A 450 21.08 -21.29 -14.64
C GLN A 450 22.44 -21.19 -15.37
N GLN A 451 22.47 -20.73 -16.62
CA GLN A 451 23.73 -20.48 -17.33
C GLN A 451 24.46 -19.25 -16.79
N GLU A 452 23.74 -18.16 -16.46
CA GLU A 452 24.34 -16.96 -15.86
C GLU A 452 24.89 -17.21 -14.45
N LYS A 453 24.33 -18.17 -13.70
CA LYS A 453 24.88 -18.59 -12.39
C LYS A 453 26.31 -19.15 -12.46
N LYS A 454 26.80 -19.60 -13.63
CA LYS A 454 28.23 -19.99 -13.78
C LYS A 454 29.21 -18.81 -13.67
N TYR A 455 28.76 -17.57 -13.83
CA TYR A 455 29.60 -16.38 -13.64
C TYR A 455 29.57 -15.84 -12.19
N LEU A 456 28.62 -16.27 -11.37
CA LEU A 456 28.44 -15.83 -9.98
C LEU A 456 29.35 -16.56 -8.97
N SER A 457 29.99 -17.68 -9.35
CA SER A 457 30.96 -18.40 -8.51
C SER A 457 32.25 -17.61 -8.26
N PHE A 458 32.51 -16.53 -9.00
CA PHE A 458 33.71 -15.69 -8.83
C PHE A 458 33.60 -14.65 -7.69
N LEU A 459 32.44 -14.53 -7.03
CA LEU A 459 32.15 -13.49 -6.04
C LEU A 459 32.18 -13.96 -4.58
N SER A 460 32.44 -15.24 -4.31
CA SER A 460 32.58 -15.77 -2.95
C SER A 460 34.02 -15.63 -2.43
N ASN A 461 34.50 -14.40 -2.25
CA ASN A 461 35.57 -14.16 -1.28
C ASN A 461 35.53 -12.75 -0.65
N LYS A 462 35.79 -12.72 0.65
CA LYS A 462 35.60 -11.56 1.54
C LYS A 462 36.53 -10.41 1.16
N ASN A 463 36.01 -9.17 1.10
CA ASN A 463 36.68 -7.92 1.49
C ASN A 463 35.77 -6.71 1.22
N ASP A 464 35.40 -5.95 2.27
CA ASP A 464 34.39 -4.88 2.23
C ASP A 464 34.75 -3.65 1.36
N LYS A 465 35.92 -3.63 0.71
CA LYS A 465 36.28 -2.64 -0.32
C LYS A 465 35.53 -2.87 -1.65
N SER A 466 34.95 -4.05 -1.88
CA SER A 466 34.18 -4.35 -3.09
C SER A 466 32.79 -3.69 -3.12
N ILE A 467 32.13 -3.55 -1.96
CA ILE A 467 30.77 -2.96 -1.88
C ILE A 467 30.78 -1.47 -2.24
N VAL A 468 31.83 -0.74 -1.84
CA VAL A 468 32.05 0.66 -2.25
C VAL A 468 32.27 0.75 -3.76
N ARG A 469 33.02 -0.21 -4.35
CA ARG A 469 33.21 -0.32 -5.80
C ARG A 469 31.93 -0.70 -6.56
N VAL A 470 31.04 -1.49 -5.96
CA VAL A 470 29.72 -1.81 -6.56
C VAL A 470 28.82 -0.58 -6.57
N CYS A 471 28.83 0.25 -5.52
CA CYS A 471 28.12 1.53 -5.54
C CYS A 471 28.67 2.46 -6.64
N SER A 472 29.99 2.60 -6.76
CA SER A 472 30.58 3.37 -7.86
C SER A 472 30.34 2.76 -9.24
N LEU A 473 30.25 1.43 -9.37
CA LEU A 473 29.89 0.76 -10.63
C LEU A 473 28.42 0.98 -11.01
N ILE A 474 27.51 1.11 -10.03
CA ILE A 474 26.11 1.50 -10.28
C ILE A 474 26.05 2.97 -10.72
N ASP A 475 26.86 3.86 -10.14
CA ASP A 475 26.92 5.26 -10.58
C ASP A 475 27.69 5.47 -11.90
N ILE A 476 28.66 4.62 -12.25
CA ILE A 476 29.30 4.57 -13.59
C ILE A 476 28.30 4.05 -14.64
N ASN A 477 27.59 2.96 -14.32
CA ASN A 477 26.52 2.44 -15.16
C ASN A 477 25.29 3.35 -15.22
N LYS A 478 25.21 4.43 -14.43
CA LYS A 478 24.17 5.46 -14.56
C LYS A 478 24.17 6.05 -15.96
N ASN A 479 25.32 6.26 -16.60
CA ASN A 479 25.37 6.78 -17.96
C ASN A 479 24.83 5.77 -18.98
N ILE A 480 25.22 4.49 -18.88
CA ILE A 480 24.70 3.41 -19.75
C ILE A 480 23.20 3.19 -19.50
N LEU A 481 22.74 3.31 -18.26
CA LEU A 481 21.33 3.23 -17.86
C LEU A 481 20.53 4.40 -18.45
N LEU A 482 21.02 5.63 -18.29
CA LEU A 482 20.39 6.83 -18.85
C LEU A 482 20.37 6.77 -20.38
N GLN A 483 21.45 6.35 -21.02
CA GLN A 483 21.54 6.15 -22.47
C GLN A 483 20.59 5.05 -22.96
N LYS A 484 20.44 3.94 -22.23
CA LYS A 484 19.42 2.93 -22.54
C LYS A 484 18.00 3.50 -22.37
N ILE A 485 17.71 4.23 -21.30
CA ILE A 485 16.41 4.88 -21.09
C ILE A 485 16.13 5.94 -22.16
N GLU A 486 17.14 6.69 -22.60
CA GLU A 486 17.03 7.66 -23.69
C GLU A 486 16.77 6.97 -25.03
N ASN A 487 17.51 5.92 -25.36
CA ASN A 487 17.22 5.10 -26.55
C ASN A 487 15.79 4.53 -26.52
N ILE A 488 15.34 4.08 -25.34
CA ILE A 488 13.97 3.57 -25.15
C ILE A 488 12.92 4.69 -25.26
N ASN A 489 13.18 5.87 -24.69
CA ASN A 489 12.32 7.04 -24.85
C ASN A 489 12.23 7.44 -26.33
N ASN A 490 13.34 7.40 -27.07
CA ASN A 490 13.39 7.72 -28.50
C ASN A 490 12.60 6.68 -29.32
N ILE A 491 12.72 5.39 -29.00
CA ILE A 491 11.90 4.30 -29.59
C ILE A 491 10.40 4.50 -29.25
N PHE A 492 10.08 4.96 -28.04
CA PHE A 492 8.70 5.26 -27.65
C PHE A 492 8.12 6.49 -28.35
N ILE A 493 8.93 7.53 -28.56
CA ILE A 493 8.55 8.75 -29.27
C ILE A 493 8.33 8.43 -30.76
N SER A 494 9.24 7.69 -31.40
CA SER A 494 9.06 7.29 -32.80
C SER A 494 7.86 6.37 -32.99
N HIS A 495 7.64 5.38 -32.12
CA HIS A 495 6.44 4.54 -32.22
C HIS A 495 5.12 5.31 -31.99
N ASN A 496 5.10 6.37 -31.17
CA ASN A 496 3.92 7.23 -31.05
C ASN A 496 3.56 7.91 -32.37
N GLN A 497 4.57 8.36 -33.13
CA GLN A 497 4.37 8.97 -34.46
C GLN A 497 3.77 7.97 -35.47
N TYR A 498 3.95 6.66 -35.28
CA TYR A 498 3.39 5.61 -36.14
C TYR A 498 2.10 4.97 -35.63
N THR A 499 1.66 5.24 -34.39
CA THR A 499 0.50 4.58 -33.78
C THR A 499 -0.52 5.57 -33.22
N ASN A 500 -1.41 6.06 -34.10
CA ASN A 500 -2.50 7.03 -33.82
C ASN A 500 -3.60 6.55 -32.84
N ILE A 501 -3.35 5.57 -31.98
CA ILE A 501 -4.34 4.99 -31.05
C ILE A 501 -4.01 5.37 -29.60
N ASN A 502 -4.45 6.56 -29.20
CA ASN A 502 -4.49 7.02 -27.81
C ASN A 502 -5.31 6.05 -26.95
N ASN A 503 -4.66 5.10 -26.28
CA ASN A 503 -5.35 4.03 -25.57
C ASN A 503 -5.76 4.44 -24.14
N ILE A 504 -6.73 5.36 -24.07
CA ILE A 504 -7.38 5.89 -22.86
C ILE A 504 -7.65 4.79 -21.82
N CYS A 505 -8.06 3.59 -22.25
CA CYS A 505 -8.31 2.44 -21.38
C CYS A 505 -7.15 2.11 -20.42
N LEU A 506 -5.89 2.23 -20.87
CA LEU A 506 -4.74 1.89 -20.06
C LEU A 506 -4.42 2.98 -19.03
N SER A 507 -4.53 4.25 -19.43
CA SER A 507 -4.43 5.39 -18.51
C SER A 507 -5.50 5.32 -17.41
N LEU A 508 -6.73 4.95 -17.76
CA LEU A 508 -7.83 4.72 -16.81
C LEU A 508 -7.57 3.53 -15.86
N LEU A 509 -7.05 2.42 -16.38
CA LEU A 509 -6.76 1.24 -15.55
C LEU A 509 -5.61 1.53 -14.57
N LEU A 510 -4.56 2.22 -15.04
CA LEU A 510 -3.49 2.74 -14.18
C LEU A 510 -4.02 3.70 -13.13
N SER A 511 -4.82 4.70 -13.51
CA SER A 511 -5.34 5.70 -12.56
C SER A 511 -6.19 5.07 -11.47
N GLY A 512 -7.03 4.08 -11.80
CA GLY A 512 -7.83 3.32 -10.83
C GLY A 512 -6.98 2.56 -9.81
N LEU A 513 -5.96 1.83 -10.27
CA LEU A 513 -5.07 1.07 -9.38
C LEU A 513 -4.16 1.99 -8.55
N ILE A 514 -3.65 3.08 -9.12
CA ILE A 514 -2.90 4.12 -8.40
C ILE A 514 -3.78 4.72 -7.30
N THR A 515 -5.02 5.10 -7.63
CA THR A 515 -5.99 5.62 -6.66
C THR A 515 -6.20 4.63 -5.52
N GLN A 516 -6.47 3.35 -5.82
CA GLN A 516 -6.69 2.33 -4.80
C GLN A 516 -5.50 2.22 -3.82
N GLU A 517 -4.27 2.24 -4.32
CA GLU A 517 -3.08 2.14 -3.47
C GLU A 517 -2.80 3.42 -2.67
N ILE A 518 -3.06 4.61 -3.24
CA ILE A 518 -3.01 5.87 -2.50
C ILE A 518 -4.00 5.85 -1.34
N LEU A 519 -5.25 5.38 -1.57
CA LEU A 519 -6.26 5.32 -0.53
C LEU A 519 -5.83 4.41 0.63
N LYS A 520 -5.24 3.24 0.34
CA LYS A 520 -4.67 2.33 1.36
C LYS A 520 -3.57 3.02 2.18
N ILE A 521 -2.61 3.67 1.49
CA ILE A 521 -1.47 4.33 2.12
C ILE A 521 -1.90 5.55 2.96
N CYS A 522 -2.82 6.37 2.43
CA CYS A 522 -3.32 7.57 3.10
C CYS A 522 -4.20 7.23 4.29
N ALA A 523 -5.15 6.30 4.15
CA ALA A 523 -6.02 5.85 5.23
C ALA A 523 -5.27 5.04 6.31
N LEU A 524 -4.09 4.47 6.01
CA LEU A 524 -3.39 3.48 6.85
C LEU A 524 -4.19 2.16 7.00
N PHE A 525 -4.97 1.81 5.97
CA PHE A 525 -5.90 0.68 5.98
C PHE A 525 -5.61 -0.28 4.82
N LEU A 526 -5.60 -1.57 5.12
CA LEU A 526 -5.11 -2.67 4.27
C LEU A 526 -3.62 -2.57 3.90
N LYS A 527 -3.07 -3.69 3.44
CA LYS A 527 -1.68 -3.76 2.96
C LYS A 527 -1.60 -3.09 1.57
N PRO A 528 -0.72 -2.11 1.35
CA PRO A 528 -0.45 -1.63 0.01
C PRO A 528 0.31 -2.69 -0.79
N TYR A 529 -0.06 -2.85 -2.05
CA TYR A 529 0.51 -3.81 -2.98
C TYR A 529 1.56 -3.12 -3.85
N LEU A 530 2.83 -3.52 -3.68
CA LEU A 530 3.94 -2.92 -4.39
C LEU A 530 4.04 -3.44 -5.84
N ASN A 531 4.15 -2.46 -6.76
CA ASN A 531 4.59 -2.53 -8.16
C ASN A 531 3.67 -3.31 -9.11
N TYR A 532 3.35 -2.74 -10.28
CA TYR A 532 2.50 -3.34 -11.31
C TYR A 532 2.95 -2.93 -12.72
N PHE A 533 2.82 -3.85 -13.67
CA PHE A 533 3.17 -3.67 -15.08
C PHE A 533 2.02 -4.14 -15.95
N PHE A 534 1.70 -3.34 -16.97
CA PHE A 534 0.55 -3.55 -17.83
C PHE A 534 0.96 -3.50 -19.30
N LEU A 535 0.49 -4.49 -20.05
CA LEU A 535 0.64 -4.55 -21.50
C LEU A 535 -0.71 -4.91 -22.12
N LYS A 536 -1.25 -4.05 -22.98
CA LYS A 536 -2.43 -4.35 -23.79
C LYS A 536 -1.95 -4.84 -25.15
N LYS A 537 -2.04 -6.14 -25.46
CA LYS A 537 -1.63 -6.65 -26.79
C LYS A 537 -2.48 -5.95 -27.86
N CYS A 538 -1.84 -5.32 -28.85
CA CYS A 538 -2.54 -4.83 -30.04
C CYS A 538 -3.20 -6.01 -30.77
N LYS A 539 -4.30 -5.74 -31.47
CA LYS A 539 -4.79 -6.63 -32.52
C LYS A 539 -4.24 -6.17 -33.85
#